data_AF-A0A937JUG8-F1
#
_entry.id   AF-A0A937JUG8-F1
#
_cell.length_a   1.000
_cell.length_b   1.000
_cell.length_c   1.000
_cell.angle_alpha   90.00
_cell.angle_beta   90.00
_cell.angle_gamma   90.00
#
_symmetry.space_group_name_H-M   'P 1'
#
loop_
_entity.id
_entity.type
_entity.pdbx_description
1 polymer ?
#
loop_
_entity_poly.entity_id
_entity_poly.type
_entity_poly.pdbx_seq_one_letter_code
_entity_poly.pdbx_strand_id
1 'polypeptide(L)'
;MANKRHQLEESDLRSAINEVKVMLVIRMEQKGMGSMASNHEILGILDEEYDEYRDAIHAKGSQDDKVNELVDIAVAALFGIASIRAGGVDW
;
A
#
# COMPACT_ATOMS: atom_id res chain seq x y z
N MET A 1 24.27 -21.16 7.13
CA MET A 1 23.73 -20.50 8.34
C MET A 1 22.23 -20.74 8.35
N ALA A 2 21.66 -21.21 9.46
CA ALA A 2 20.21 -21.40 9.56
C ALA A 2 19.51 -20.03 9.51
N ASN A 3 18.51 -19.89 8.63
CA ASN A 3 17.69 -18.68 8.52
C ASN A 3 16.88 -18.52 9.81
N LYS A 4 17.34 -17.66 10.74
CA LYS A 4 16.59 -17.32 11.95
C LYS A 4 15.45 -16.39 11.55
N ARG A 5 14.24 -16.95 11.40
CA ARG A 5 13.02 -16.15 11.26
C ARG A 5 12.85 -15.31 12.53
N HIS A 6 12.82 -13.99 12.37
CA HIS A 6 12.39 -13.10 13.44
C HIS A 6 10.87 -13.23 13.57
N GLN A 7 10.40 -13.43 14.79
CA GLN A 7 8.98 -13.49 15.08
C GLN A 7 8.47 -12.07 15.27
N LEU A 8 7.42 -11.69 14.55
CA LEU A 8 6.76 -10.40 14.72
C LEU A 8 6.12 -10.30 16.10
N GLU A 9 6.34 -9.18 16.76
CA GLU A 9 5.59 -8.80 17.94
C GLU A 9 4.32 -8.03 17.56
N GLU A 10 3.38 -7.96 18.48
CA GLU A 10 2.15 -7.19 18.28
C GLU A 10 2.43 -5.68 18.09
N SER A 11 3.47 -5.18 18.78
CA SER A 11 3.98 -3.80 18.66
C SER A 11 4.42 -3.48 17.24
N ASP A 12 5.13 -4.40 16.56
CA ASP A 12 5.59 -4.22 15.18
C ASP A 12 4.41 -4.03 14.23
N LEU A 13 3.41 -4.91 14.34
CA LEU A 13 2.22 -4.84 13.51
C LEU A 13 1.40 -3.57 13.81
N ARG A 14 1.27 -3.18 15.08
CA ARG A 14 0.60 -1.93 15.48
C ARG A 14 1.30 -0.70 14.90
N SER A 15 2.63 -0.70 14.89
CA SER A 15 3.42 0.37 14.27
C SER A 15 3.11 0.48 12.78
N ALA A 16 3.17 -0.63 12.05
CA ALA A 16 2.88 -0.66 10.61
C ALA A 16 1.44 -0.19 10.31
N ILE A 17 0.46 -0.60 11.11
CA ILE A 17 -0.93 -0.14 10.95
C ILE A 17 -1.04 1.39 11.14
N ASN A 18 -0.32 1.97 12.09
CA ASN A 18 -0.34 3.42 12.31
C ASN A 18 0.29 4.17 11.14
N GLU A 19 1.35 3.63 10.56
CA GLU A 19 1.99 4.20 9.37
C GLU A 19 1.05 4.22 8.17
N VAL A 20 0.35 3.10 7.90
CA VAL A 20 -0.69 3.04 6.86
C VAL A 20 -1.79 4.07 7.11
N LYS A 21 -2.23 4.26 8.36
CA LYS A 21 -3.24 5.28 8.70
C LYS A 21 -2.78 6.70 8.42
N VAL A 22 -1.53 7.03 8.74
CA VAL A 22 -0.95 8.35 8.44
C VAL A 22 -0.89 8.55 6.92
N MET A 23 -0.40 7.55 6.20
CA MET A 23 -0.30 7.63 4.74
C MET A 23 -1.65 7.69 4.05
N LEU A 24 -2.69 7.02 4.56
CA LEU A 24 -4.06 7.19 4.07
C LEU A 24 -4.48 8.66 4.10
N VAL A 25 -4.28 9.37 5.22
CA VAL A 25 -4.64 10.79 5.35
C VAL A 25 -3.87 11.64 4.33
N ILE A 26 -2.57 11.43 4.21
CA ILE A 26 -1.72 12.15 3.24
C ILE A 26 -2.23 11.92 1.81
N ARG A 27 -2.52 10.68 1.44
CA ARG A 27 -2.95 10.32 0.09
C ARG A 27 -4.38 10.81 -0.20
N MET A 28 -5.26 10.86 0.81
CA MET A 28 -6.58 11.51 0.72
C MET A 28 -6.43 13.00 0.38
N GLU A 29 -5.49 13.70 1.02
CA GLU A 29 -5.25 15.13 0.77
C GLU A 29 -4.60 15.38 -0.60
N GLN A 30 -3.71 14.50 -1.05
CA GLN A 30 -3.00 14.65 -2.32
C GLN A 30 -3.88 14.32 -3.54
N LYS A 31 -4.51 13.14 -3.54
CA LYS A 31 -5.24 12.62 -4.72
C LYS A 31 -6.73 12.97 -4.68
N GLY A 32 -7.26 13.31 -3.50
CA GLY A 32 -8.68 13.59 -3.29
C GLY A 32 -9.55 12.33 -3.25
N MET A 33 -10.78 12.48 -2.76
CA MET A 33 -11.72 11.37 -2.52
C MET A 33 -12.32 10.73 -3.79
N GLY A 34 -12.00 11.27 -4.97
CA GLY A 34 -12.47 10.74 -6.26
C GLY A 34 -11.47 9.79 -6.94
N SER A 35 -10.34 9.51 -6.32
CA SER A 35 -9.33 8.57 -6.83
C SER A 35 -9.84 7.13 -6.78
N MET A 36 -9.35 6.26 -7.68
CA MET A 36 -9.70 4.84 -7.72
C MET A 36 -11.20 4.61 -7.99
N ALA A 37 -11.81 5.40 -8.89
CA ALA A 37 -13.26 5.40 -9.13
C ALA A 37 -13.78 4.16 -9.88
N SER A 38 -12.88 3.32 -10.41
CA SER A 38 -13.19 2.09 -11.16
C SER A 38 -12.23 0.95 -10.79
N ASN A 39 -12.59 -0.30 -11.08
CA ASN A 39 -11.73 -1.44 -10.78
C ASN A 39 -10.46 -1.44 -11.63
N HIS A 40 -10.51 -0.93 -12.87
CA HIS A 40 -9.32 -0.80 -13.73
C HIS A 40 -8.31 0.19 -13.18
N GLU A 41 -8.76 1.31 -12.60
CA GLU A 41 -7.87 2.27 -11.95
C GLU A 41 -7.27 1.69 -10.67
N ILE A 42 -8.08 0.99 -9.86
CA ILE A 42 -7.59 0.28 -8.66
C ILE A 42 -6.51 -0.73 -9.03
N LEU A 43 -6.76 -1.55 -10.06
CA LEU A 43 -5.81 -2.55 -10.52
C LEU A 43 -4.53 -1.90 -11.06
N GLY A 44 -4.66 -0.87 -11.90
CA GLY A 44 -3.51 -0.17 -12.46
C GLY A 44 -2.59 0.42 -11.40
N ILE A 45 -3.16 1.02 -10.34
CA ILE A 45 -2.37 1.54 -9.22
C ILE A 45 -1.74 0.38 -8.44
N LEU A 46 -2.48 -0.68 -8.11
CA LEU A 46 -1.90 -1.82 -7.39
C LEU A 46 -0.75 -2.48 -8.17
N ASP A 47 -0.84 -2.56 -9.49
CA ASP A 47 0.22 -3.10 -10.35
C ASP A 47 1.46 -2.19 -10.34
N GLU A 48 1.27 -0.86 -10.37
CA GLU A 48 2.35 0.14 -10.27
C GLU A 48 3.10 0.01 -8.93
N GLU A 49 2.38 0.05 -7.80
CA GLU A 49 2.99 -0.04 -6.47
C GLU A 49 3.65 -1.42 -6.23
N TYR A 50 3.09 -2.49 -6.82
CA TYR A 50 3.71 -3.83 -6.77
C TYR A 50 5.02 -3.89 -7.56
N ASP A 51 5.06 -3.26 -8.73
CA ASP A 51 6.27 -3.18 -9.55
C ASP A 51 7.36 -2.37 -8.85
N GLU A 52 7.01 -1.26 -8.19
CA GLU A 52 7.93 -0.48 -7.35
C GLU A 52 8.46 -1.29 -6.18
N TYR A 53 7.59 -2.04 -5.47
CA TYR A 53 8.04 -2.93 -4.39
C TYR A 53 9.00 -4.00 -4.89
N ARG A 54 8.69 -4.62 -6.02
CA ARG A 54 9.54 -5.64 -6.67
C ARG A 54 10.91 -5.03 -7.02
N ASP A 55 10.92 -3.81 -7.52
CA ASP A 55 12.16 -3.11 -7.87
C ASP A 55 12.95 -2.74 -6.60
N ALA A 56 12.30 -2.28 -5.51
CA ALA A 56 12.95 -2.03 -4.22
C ALA A 56 13.62 -3.28 -3.63
N ILE A 57 13.04 -4.47 -3.85
CA ILE A 57 13.64 -5.75 -3.48
C ILE A 57 14.89 -6.07 -4.31
N HIS A 58 14.84 -5.82 -5.62
CA HIS A 58 15.92 -6.19 -6.55
C HIS A 58 17.05 -5.15 -6.64
N ALA A 59 16.76 -3.87 -6.45
CA ALA A 59 17.68 -2.76 -6.74
C ALA A 59 18.71 -2.45 -5.64
N LYS A 60 18.85 -3.29 -4.60
CA LYS A 60 19.52 -2.91 -3.33
C LYS A 60 18.93 -1.62 -2.72
N GLY A 61 17.63 -1.40 -2.90
CA GLY A 61 16.90 -0.33 -2.24
C GLY A 61 17.04 -0.41 -0.71
N SER A 62 16.81 0.72 -0.06
CA SER A 62 16.85 0.80 1.40
C SER A 62 15.77 -0.10 2.02
N GLN A 63 15.88 -0.40 3.32
CA GLN A 63 14.77 -1.10 4.00
C GLN A 63 13.53 -0.21 4.07
N ASP A 64 13.72 1.11 4.15
CA ASP A 64 12.64 2.08 4.18
C ASP A 64 11.88 2.10 2.85
N ASP A 65 12.57 2.01 1.71
CA ASP A 65 11.94 1.96 0.37
C ASP A 65 10.96 0.78 0.31
N LYS A 66 11.39 -0.41 0.75
CA LYS A 66 10.55 -1.62 0.75
C LYS A 66 9.33 -1.48 1.65
N VAL A 67 9.49 -0.80 2.78
CA VAL A 67 8.38 -0.53 3.71
C VAL A 67 7.42 0.47 3.09
N ASN A 68 7.93 1.55 2.49
CA ASN A 68 7.13 2.57 1.82
C ASN A 68 6.27 1.95 0.71
N GLU A 69 6.83 1.12 -0.17
CA GLU A 69 6.02 0.52 -1.24
C GLU A 69 4.96 -0.46 -0.70
N LEU A 70 5.26 -1.18 0.39
CA LEU A 70 4.25 -2.00 1.05
C LEU A 70 3.14 -1.17 1.70
N VAL A 71 3.48 0.00 2.24
CA VAL A 71 2.50 0.95 2.78
C VAL A 71 1.63 1.51 1.67
N ASP A 72 2.20 1.86 0.51
CA ASP A 72 1.44 2.38 -0.62
C ASP A 72 0.52 1.31 -1.25
N ILE A 73 0.96 0.05 -1.35
CA ILE A 73 0.08 -1.08 -1.70
C ILE A 73 -1.09 -1.20 -0.70
N ALA A 74 -0.81 -1.11 0.61
CA ALA A 74 -1.85 -1.23 1.64
C ALA A 74 -2.86 -0.07 1.57
N VAL A 75 -2.38 1.16 1.35
CA VAL A 75 -3.21 2.34 1.09
C VAL A 75 -4.08 2.10 -0.14
N ALA A 76 -3.50 1.69 -1.27
CA ALA A 76 -4.23 1.48 -2.51
C ALA A 76 -5.32 0.41 -2.36
N ALA A 77 -5.02 -0.69 -1.68
CA ALA A 77 -6.01 -1.72 -1.38
C ALA A 77 -7.17 -1.19 -0.52
N LEU A 78 -6.89 -0.38 0.51
CA LEU A 78 -7.92 0.18 1.38
C LEU A 78 -8.81 1.20 0.66
N PHE A 79 -8.22 2.07 -0.16
CA PHE A 79 -8.98 2.98 -1.01
C PHE A 79 -9.82 2.22 -2.05
N GLY A 80 -9.28 1.19 -2.69
CA GLY A 80 -10.02 0.35 -3.63
C GLY A 80 -11.23 -0.31 -2.97
N ILE A 81 -11.07 -0.87 -1.76
CA ILE A 81 -12.20 -1.41 -0.98
C ILE A 81 -13.25 -0.33 -0.70
N ALA A 82 -12.83 0.86 -0.29
CA ALA A 82 -13.74 1.97 0.01
C ALA A 82 -14.51 2.42 -1.24
N SER A 83 -13.82 2.54 -2.38
CA SER A 83 -14.42 2.93 -3.67
C SER A 83 -15.44 1.92 -4.15
N ILE A 84 -15.11 0.62 -4.15
CA ILE A 84 -16.03 -0.46 -4.53
C ILE A 84 -17.28 -0.42 -3.64
N ARG A 85 -17.11 -0.24 -2.33
CA ARG A 85 -18.25 -0.14 -1.38
C ARG A 85 -19.10 1.11 -1.57
N ALA A 86 -18.51 2.20 -2.05
CA ALA A 86 -19.22 3.43 -2.38
C ALA A 86 -20.01 3.32 -3.70
N GLY A 87 -19.85 2.23 -4.45
CA GLY A 87 -20.47 2.04 -5.76
C GLY A 87 -19.64 2.61 -6.91
N GLY A 88 -18.31 2.65 -6.76
CA GLY A 88 -17.38 2.90 -7.87
C GLY A 88 -17.75 2.04 -9.08
N VAL A 89 -17.78 2.66 -10.25
CA VAL A 89 -18.34 2.08 -11.48
C VAL A 89 -17.22 1.61 -12.40
N ASP A 90 -17.35 0.39 -12.89
CA ASP A 90 -16.62 -0.06 -14.07
C ASP A 90 -17.30 0.52 -15.31
N TRP A 91 -16.52 1.19 -16.15
CA TRP A 91 -16.91 1.60 -17.50
C TRP A 91 -16.20 0.72 -18.54
#